data_AF-A0A7L0LYC4-F1
#
_entry.id   AF-A0A7L0LYC4-F1
#
_cell.length_a   1.000
_cell.length_b   1.000
_cell.length_c   1.000
_cell.angle_alpha   90.00
_cell.angle_beta   90.00
_cell.angle_gamma   90.00
#
_symmetry.space_group_name_H-M   'P 1'
#
loop_
_entity.id
_entity.type
_entity.pdbx_description
1 polymer ?
#
loop_
_entity_poly.entity_id
_entity_poly.type
_entity_poly.pdbx_seq_one_letter_code
_entity_poly.pdbx_strand_id
1 'polypeptide(L)'
;RHLPYFCRGEVVNGFGRGSKELGIPAANFSEQVVKSFPSDISTGVYYGWACVGNGDVHKMVLSIGWNPFYKNIKKSVVSILLY
;
A
#
# COMPACT_ATOMS: atom_id res chain seq x y z
N ARG A 1 7.13 10.08 15.38
CA ARG A 1 5.76 10.04 14.83
C ARG A 1 5.81 10.70 13.47
N HIS A 2 5.85 9.89 12.41
CA HIS A 2 5.93 10.36 11.02
C HIS A 2 4.59 10.49 10.29
N LEU A 3 3.47 10.47 11.00
CA LEU A 3 2.16 10.74 10.41
C LEU A 3 1.84 12.25 10.48
N PRO A 4 1.34 12.87 9.40
CA PRO A 4 1.04 12.27 8.09
C PRO A 4 2.29 11.95 7.27
N TYR A 5 2.31 10.77 6.63
CA TYR A 5 3.39 10.34 5.75
C TYR A 5 2.91 10.39 4.30
N PHE A 6 3.69 11.06 3.44
CA PHE A 6 3.39 11.22 2.02
C PHE A 6 4.38 10.40 1.20
N CYS A 7 3.87 9.58 0.28
CA CYS A 7 4.68 8.83 -0.66
C CYS A 7 4.01 8.77 -2.03
N ARG A 8 4.83 8.64 -3.08
CA ARG A 8 4.40 8.40 -4.45
C ARG A 8 5.20 7.24 -5.02
N GLY A 9 4.55 6.42 -5.85
CA GLY A 9 5.17 5.28 -6.49
C GLY A 9 4.36 4.78 -7.66
N GLU A 10 4.99 3.99 -8.51
CA GLU A 10 4.28 3.24 -9.54
C GLU A 10 3.42 2.14 -8.89
N VAL A 11 2.22 1.95 -9.43
CA VAL A 11 1.37 0.82 -9.08
C VAL A 11 1.94 -0.43 -9.74
N VAL A 12 2.28 -1.43 -8.94
CA VAL A 12 2.83 -2.70 -9.43
C VAL A 12 1.83 -3.84 -9.25
N ASN A 13 1.97 -4.87 -10.09
CA ASN A 13 1.19 -6.10 -9.95
C ASN A 13 1.54 -6.81 -8.64
N GLY A 14 0.52 -7.32 -7.96
CA GLY A 14 0.69 -8.22 -6.82
C GLY A 14 0.81 -9.68 -7.25
N PHE A 15 0.91 -10.58 -6.28
CA PHE A 15 1.11 -12.02 -6.49
C PHE A 15 -0.18 -12.81 -6.81
N GLY A 16 -1.21 -12.15 -7.35
CA GLY A 16 -2.39 -12.82 -7.92
C GLY A 16 -3.35 -13.49 -6.93
N ARG A 17 -3.55 -12.94 -5.72
CA ARG A 17 -4.57 -13.43 -4.76
C ARG A 17 -5.42 -12.31 -4.16
N GLY A 18 -6.70 -12.60 -3.89
CA GLY A 18 -7.55 -11.85 -2.96
C GLY A 18 -8.37 -10.71 -3.58
N SER A 19 -7.74 -9.64 -4.05
CA SER A 19 -8.47 -8.41 -4.44
C SER A 19 -9.44 -8.60 -5.62
N LYS A 20 -9.00 -9.30 -6.68
CA LYS A 20 -9.84 -9.58 -7.85
C LYS A 20 -11.00 -10.54 -7.55
N GLU A 21 -10.78 -11.51 -6.67
CA GLU A 21 -11.81 -12.51 -6.29
C GLU A 21 -12.85 -11.91 -5.35
N LEU A 22 -12.46 -10.95 -4.51
CA LEU A 22 -13.35 -10.24 -3.58
C LEU A 22 -14.06 -9.03 -4.24
N GLY A 23 -13.74 -8.71 -5.50
CA GLY A 23 -14.26 -7.52 -6.18
C GLY A 23 -13.74 -6.19 -5.61
N ILE A 24 -12.68 -6.21 -4.81
CA ILE A 24 -12.10 -5.04 -4.14
C ILE A 24 -10.73 -4.76 -4.78
N PRO A 25 -10.63 -3.87 -5.78
CA PRO A 25 -9.37 -3.59 -6.46
C PRO A 25 -8.34 -3.00 -5.50
N ALA A 26 -7.15 -3.58 -5.48
CA ALA A 26 -6.07 -3.18 -4.59
C ALA A 26 -4.77 -2.95 -5.38
N ALA A 27 -4.09 -1.85 -5.09
CA ALA A 27 -2.85 -1.43 -5.73
C ALA A 27 -1.65 -1.67 -4.81
N ASN A 28 -0.59 -2.29 -5.33
CA ASN A 28 0.63 -2.55 -4.57
C ASN A 28 1.66 -1.45 -4.85
N PHE A 29 2.45 -1.10 -3.82
CA PHE A 29 3.64 -0.28 -3.99
C PHE A 29 4.86 -1.14 -4.36
N SER A 30 5.78 -0.55 -5.12
CA SER A 30 7.08 -1.17 -5.41
C SER A 30 7.91 -1.33 -4.14
N GLU A 31 8.80 -2.33 -4.12
CA GLU A 31 9.69 -2.59 -2.98
C GLU A 31 10.52 -1.36 -2.59
N GLN A 32 10.92 -0.54 -3.57
CA GLN A 32 11.71 0.67 -3.33
C GLN A 32 10.94 1.70 -2.51
N VAL A 33 9.66 1.88 -2.80
CA VAL A 33 8.80 2.78 -2.02
C VAL A 33 8.58 2.23 -0.62
N VAL A 34 8.37 0.92 -0.47
CA VAL A 34 8.17 0.32 0.86
C VAL A 34 9.41 0.47 1.75
N LYS A 35 10.62 0.38 1.18
CA LYS A 35 11.87 0.58 1.91
C LYS A 35 12.10 2.01 2.40
N SER A 36 11.46 3.00 1.79
CA SER A 36 11.59 4.40 2.24
C SER A 36 10.67 4.74 3.41
N PHE A 37 9.77 3.84 3.82
CA PHE A 37 8.87 4.09 4.95
C PHE A 37 9.67 4.25 6.25
N PRO A 38 9.36 5.28 7.06
CA PRO A 38 9.92 5.45 8.39
C PRO A 38 9.73 4.20 9.25
N SER A 39 10.74 3.88 10.08
CA SER A 39 10.74 2.69 10.92
C SER A 39 9.66 2.71 12.01
N ASP A 40 9.19 3.89 12.42
CA ASP A 40 8.10 4.08 13.38
C ASP A 40 6.69 3.90 12.76
N ILE A 41 6.59 3.69 11.44
CA ILE A 41 5.36 3.20 10.80
C ILE A 41 5.34 1.66 10.86
N SER A 42 4.62 1.16 11.87
CA SER A 42 4.47 -0.27 12.13
C SER A 42 3.58 -0.97 11.08
N THR A 43 3.61 -2.29 11.07
CA THR A 43 2.58 -3.07 10.35
C THR A 43 1.20 -2.75 10.91
N GLY A 44 0.17 -2.82 10.07
CA GLY A 44 -1.21 -2.51 10.45
C GLY A 44 -2.03 -1.95 9.30
N VAL A 45 -3.23 -1.49 9.65
CA VAL A 45 -4.15 -0.81 8.73
C VAL A 45 -4.14 0.68 9.03
N TYR A 46 -3.97 1.47 7.98
CA TYR A 46 -3.96 2.94 8.01
C TYR A 46 -5.03 3.46 7.06
N TYR A 47 -5.40 4.72 7.23
CA TYR A 47 -6.31 5.43 6.34
C TYR A 47 -5.72 6.77 5.93
N GLY A 48 -6.20 7.31 4.82
CA GLY A 48 -5.77 8.61 4.32
C GLY A 48 -6.38 8.93 2.97
N TRP A 49 -5.59 9.60 2.15
CA TRP A 49 -5.98 10.07 0.83
C TRP A 49 -5.01 9.56 -0.21
N ALA A 50 -5.50 9.28 -1.41
CA ALA A 50 -4.66 8.91 -2.55
C ALA A 50 -5.34 9.31 -3.87
N CYS A 51 -4.53 9.51 -4.91
CA CYS A 51 -4.96 9.72 -6.28
C CYS A 51 -4.09 8.87 -7.23
N VAL A 52 -4.57 8.65 -8.45
CA VAL A 52 -3.82 7.97 -9.51
C VAL A 52 -3.55 8.96 -10.63
N GLY A 53 -2.27 9.20 -10.94
CA GLY A 53 -1.87 10.17 -11.96
C GLY A 53 -2.35 11.58 -11.60
N ASN A 54 -3.07 12.21 -12.52
CA ASN A 54 -3.69 13.53 -12.33
C ASN A 54 -5.21 13.43 -12.06
N GLY A 55 -5.69 12.27 -11.61
CA GLY A 55 -7.09 12.07 -11.25
C GLY A 55 -7.46 12.68 -9.90
N ASP A 56 -8.73 12.55 -9.53
CA ASP A 56 -9.26 13.07 -8.28
C ASP A 56 -8.65 12.39 -7.05
N VAL A 57 -8.71 13.10 -5.92
CA VAL A 57 -8.26 12.60 -4.62
C VAL A 57 -9.41 11.84 -3.96
N HIS A 58 -9.17 10.58 -3.64
CA HIS A 58 -10.14 9.70 -2.99
C HIS A 58 -9.67 9.29 -1.60
N LYS A 59 -10.63 8.89 -0.75
CA LYS A 59 -10.32 8.24 0.53
C LYS A 59 -9.67 6.89 0.24
N MET A 60 -8.73 6.48 1.09
CA MET A 60 -7.94 5.28 0.87
C MET A 60 -7.68 4.56 2.20
N VAL A 61 -7.65 3.22 2.13
CA VAL A 61 -7.16 2.37 3.21
C VAL A 61 -5.85 1.72 2.76
N LEU A 62 -4.84 1.75 3.63
CA LEU A 62 -3.51 1.21 3.39
C LEU A 62 -3.24 0.05 4.36
N SER A 63 -2.85 -1.10 3.84
CA SER A 63 -2.40 -2.24 4.63
C SER A 63 -0.89 -2.39 4.51
N ILE A 64 -0.19 -2.39 5.66
CA ILE A 64 1.24 -2.63 5.77
C ILE A 64 1.47 -3.96 6.48
N GLY A 65 2.08 -4.92 5.79
CA GLY A 65 2.31 -6.27 6.31
C GLY A 65 3.71 -6.79 6.02
N TRP A 66 4.02 -7.97 6.54
CA TRP A 66 5.21 -8.73 6.16
C TRP A 66 4.89 -9.63 4.97
N ASN A 67 5.82 -9.74 4.03
CA ASN A 67 5.65 -10.58 2.84
C ASN A 67 6.19 -12.01 3.09
N PRO A 68 5.32 -13.04 3.13
CA PRO A 68 5.75 -14.42 3.39
C PRO A 68 6.63 -15.01 2.28
N PHE A 69 6.47 -14.57 1.02
CA PHE A 69 7.30 -15.02 -0.09
C PHE A 69 8.77 -14.66 0.10
N TYR A 70 9.04 -13.57 0.83
CA TYR A 70 10.38 -13.16 1.23
C TYR A 70 10.67 -13.54 2.69
N LYS A 71 10.20 -14.69 3.18
CA LYS A 71 10.47 -15.18 4.55
C LYS A 71 10.19 -14.13 5.65
N ASN A 72 9.23 -13.24 5.42
CA ASN A 72 8.89 -12.12 6.31
C ASN A 72 10.04 -11.14 6.62
N ILE A 73 11.09 -11.08 5.78
CA ILE A 73 12.17 -10.08 5.94
C ILE A 73 11.90 -8.78 5.20
N LYS A 74 10.87 -8.74 4.33
CA LYS A 74 10.45 -7.56 3.59
C LYS A 74 9.01 -7.21 3.93
N LYS A 75 8.72 -5.93 4.14
CA LYS A 75 7.36 -5.42 4.23
C LYS A 75 6.72 -5.36 2.83
N SER A 76 5.40 -5.43 2.77
CA SER A 76 4.56 -5.12 1.61
C SER A 76 3.55 -4.05 2.00
N VAL A 77 3.17 -3.23 1.02
CA VAL A 77 2.17 -2.17 1.20
C VAL A 77 1.15 -2.27 0.08
N VAL A 78 -0.12 -2.35 0.48
CA VAL A 78 -1.27 -2.48 -0.42
C VAL A 78 -2.25 -1.36 -0.09
N SER A 79 -2.74 -0.67 -1.11
CA SER A 79 -3.73 0.40 -0.99
C SER A 79 -5.03 0.03 -1.68
N ILE A 80 -6.15 0.46 -1.10
CA ILE A 80 -7.50 0.31 -1.65
C ILE A 80 -8.14 1.70 -1.68
N LEU A 81 -8.48 2.17 -2.86
CA LEU A 81 -9.24 3.41 -3.04
C LEU A 81 -10.72 3.15 -2.75
N LEU A 82 -11.34 4.08 -2.03
CA LEU A 82 -12.77 4.08 -1.73
C LEU A 82 -13.45 5.04 -2.72
N TYR A 83 -14.08 4.47 -3.75
CA TYR A 83 -14.93 5.17 -4.70
C TYR A 83 -16.38 5.16 -4.24
#